data_AF-A0A561U9T0-F1
#
_entry.id   AF-A0A561U9T0-F1
#
_cell.length_a   1.000
_cell.length_b   1.000
_cell.length_c   1.000
_cell.angle_alpha   90.00
_cell.angle_beta   90.00
_cell.angle_gamma   90.00
#
_symmetry.space_group_name_H-M   'P 1'
#
loop_
_entity.id
_entity.type
_entity.pdbx_description
1 polymer ?
#
loop_
_entity_poly.entity_id
_entity_poly.type
_entity_poly.pdbx_seq_one_letter_code
_entity_poly.pdbx_strand_id
1 'polypeptide(L)'
;MRHHQIRTAAAALGLLSAPVLTACVTYLPAAPPPQPITVPAPAVPYQVPPSNSVHTTGCVASYETAQSSVDICGSAGSLYYYGSSDSGSITLRAYLSGNGYTTESNDGHVYHVDHTALTITRDGTTLSSQPVIASSGG
;
A
#
# COMPACT_ATOMS: atom_id res chain seq x y z
N MET A 1 15.01 20.27 62.95
CA MET A 1 16.36 19.70 62.68
C MET A 1 16.30 19.06 61.30
N ARG A 2 17.02 19.42 60.24
CA ARG A 2 18.12 20.36 59.98
C ARG A 2 17.85 21.05 58.63
N HIS A 3 17.99 22.37 58.62
CA HIS A 3 18.24 23.16 57.41
C HIS A 3 19.60 22.79 56.83
N HIS A 4 19.77 22.81 55.51
CA HIS A 4 21.03 23.26 54.89
C HIS A 4 20.72 23.92 53.54
N GLN A 5 20.57 25.25 53.60
CA GLN A 5 20.94 26.13 52.51
C GLN A 5 22.43 26.44 52.64
N ILE A 6 23.18 26.43 51.54
CA ILE A 6 24.44 27.16 51.42
C ILE A 6 24.38 27.99 50.14
N ARG A 7 24.57 29.30 50.33
CA ARG A 7 24.61 30.38 49.34
C ARG A 7 26.06 30.62 48.86
N THR A 8 26.18 31.62 47.97
CA THR A 8 27.34 32.51 47.69
C THR A 8 28.46 31.94 46.81
N ALA A 9 29.10 32.68 45.88
CA ALA A 9 29.01 34.06 45.36
C ALA A 9 29.85 34.10 44.05
N ALA A 10 29.41 34.72 42.95
CA ALA A 10 29.70 36.09 42.47
C ALA A 10 31.20 36.47 42.24
N ALA A 11 31.55 36.73 40.98
CA ALA A 11 32.49 37.77 40.50
C ALA A 11 32.26 37.91 38.97
N ALA A 12 31.69 39.00 38.41
CA ALA A 12 32.25 40.35 38.20
C ALA A 12 33.50 40.27 37.29
N LEU A 13 33.65 40.91 36.11
CA LEU A 13 33.29 42.24 35.62
C LEU A 13 33.48 42.33 34.08
N GLY A 14 32.82 43.32 33.48
CA GLY A 14 33.32 44.06 32.31
C GLY A 14 32.62 43.76 30.99
N LEU A 15 32.33 44.69 30.09
CA LEU A 15 32.52 46.15 30.01
C LEU A 15 31.63 46.60 28.83
N LEU A 16 30.97 47.75 28.99
CA LEU A 16 30.58 48.74 27.98
C LEU A 16 30.52 48.30 26.49
N SER A 17 29.33 48.32 25.88
CA SER A 17 29.08 49.01 24.60
C SER A 17 27.65 48.77 24.08
N ALA A 18 26.93 49.86 23.87
CA ALA A 18 25.83 49.97 22.91
C ALA A 18 26.23 51.06 21.90
N PRO A 19 25.58 51.23 20.73
CA PRO A 19 24.81 50.29 19.91
C PRO A 19 25.44 50.19 18.50
N VAL A 20 25.24 49.07 17.79
CA VAL A 20 25.33 49.09 16.32
C VAL A 20 23.98 48.64 15.81
N LEU A 21 23.19 49.60 15.31
CA LEU A 21 22.00 49.35 14.51
C LEU A 21 22.46 48.69 13.21
N THR A 22 22.58 47.37 13.23
CA THR A 22 22.70 46.57 12.02
C THR A 22 21.36 46.69 11.29
N ALA A 23 21.36 47.48 10.22
CA ALA A 23 20.25 47.51 9.28
C ALA A 23 20.08 46.09 8.71
N CYS A 24 19.06 45.37 9.17
CA CYS A 24 18.61 44.15 8.54
C CYS A 24 18.04 44.52 7.17
N VAL A 25 18.86 44.43 6.13
CA VAL A 25 18.38 44.37 4.75
C VAL A 25 17.62 43.05 4.63
N THR A 26 16.31 43.09 4.84
CA THR A 26 15.42 42.00 4.45
C THR A 26 15.49 41.88 2.93
N TYR A 27 16.29 40.95 2.45
CA TYR A 27 16.26 40.53 1.05
C TYR A 27 14.90 39.86 0.85
N LEU A 28 13.95 40.57 0.23
CA LEU A 28 12.70 39.93 -0.22
C LEU A 28 13.09 38.90 -1.29
N PRO A 29 12.71 37.62 -1.16
CA PRO A 29 12.87 36.68 -2.26
C PRO A 29 12.02 37.17 -3.43
N ALA A 30 12.64 37.32 -4.60
CA ALA A 30 11.92 37.57 -5.84
C ALA A 30 10.92 36.44 -6.05
N ALA A 31 9.64 36.79 -6.27
CA ALA A 31 8.61 35.81 -6.57
C ALA A 31 9.05 34.95 -7.78
N PRO A 32 8.94 33.61 -7.70
CA PRO A 32 9.23 32.77 -8.85
C PRO A 32 8.32 33.16 -10.02
N PRO A 33 8.81 33.11 -11.27
CA PRO A 33 8.00 33.42 -12.43
C PRO A 33 6.76 32.51 -12.48
N PRO A 34 5.62 33.00 -13.01
CA PRO A 34 4.44 32.17 -13.20
C PRO A 34 4.81 30.93 -14.02
N GLN A 35 4.61 29.74 -13.44
CA GLN A 35 4.82 28.51 -14.18
C GLN A 35 3.72 28.36 -15.24
N PRO A 36 4.04 27.94 -16.47
CA PRO A 36 3.03 27.58 -17.45
C PRO A 36 2.13 26.49 -16.89
N ILE A 37 0.83 26.77 -16.85
CA ILE A 37 -0.19 25.79 -16.49
C ILE A 37 -0.15 24.69 -17.55
N THR A 38 0.43 23.54 -17.21
CA THR A 38 0.38 22.38 -18.11
C THR A 38 -1.02 21.81 -18.01
N VAL A 39 -1.82 22.00 -19.05
CA VAL A 39 -3.15 21.39 -19.16
C VAL A 39 -2.93 19.87 -19.28
N PRO A 40 -3.52 19.04 -18.40
CA PRO A 40 -3.44 17.59 -18.55
C PRO A 40 -4.08 17.19 -19.89
N ALA A 41 -3.37 16.37 -20.66
CA ALA A 41 -3.94 15.73 -21.84
C ALA A 41 -5.19 14.93 -21.44
N PRO A 42 -6.23 14.86 -22.30
CA PRO A 42 -7.41 14.05 -22.02
C PRO A 42 -6.99 12.61 -21.74
N ALA A 43 -7.47 12.05 -20.62
CA ALA A 43 -7.21 10.68 -20.24
C ALA A 43 -7.67 9.75 -21.37
N VAL A 44 -6.73 9.04 -21.99
CA VAL A 44 -7.04 7.89 -22.84
C VAL A 44 -7.82 6.88 -22.00
N PRO A 45 -8.86 6.23 -22.56
CA PRO A 45 -9.52 5.12 -21.87
C PRO A 45 -8.46 4.10 -21.45
N TYR A 46 -8.47 3.72 -20.17
CA TYR A 46 -7.62 2.64 -19.67
C TYR A 46 -7.95 1.37 -20.47
N GLN A 47 -7.06 0.99 -21.40
CA GLN A 47 -7.04 -0.38 -21.91
C GLN A 47 -6.40 -1.23 -20.82
N VAL A 48 -7.21 -2.07 -20.17
CA VAL A 48 -6.70 -3.16 -19.34
C VAL A 48 -5.75 -3.97 -20.24
N PRO A 49 -4.46 -4.11 -19.88
CA PRO A 49 -3.56 -4.98 -20.63
C PRO A 49 -4.20 -6.36 -20.72
N PRO A 50 -4.14 -7.06 -21.86
CA PRO A 50 -4.59 -8.43 -21.91
C PRO A 50 -3.83 -9.21 -20.83
N SER A 51 -4.56 -9.64 -19.80
CA SER A 51 -4.04 -10.58 -18.82
C SER A 51 -3.68 -11.82 -19.63
N ASN A 52 -2.38 -12.06 -19.81
CA ASN A 52 -1.91 -13.36 -20.27
C ASN A 52 -2.09 -14.33 -19.10
N SER A 53 -3.35 -14.59 -18.75
CA SER A 53 -3.74 -15.63 -17.80
C SER A 53 -3.27 -16.93 -18.46
N VAL A 54 -2.19 -17.49 -17.94
CA VAL A 54 -1.71 -18.80 -18.34
C VAL A 54 -2.77 -19.78 -17.86
N HIS A 55 -3.78 -20.02 -18.69
CA HIS A 55 -4.81 -21.01 -18.43
C HIS A 55 -4.12 -22.36 -18.26
N THR A 56 -3.97 -22.77 -17.02
CA THR A 56 -3.44 -24.07 -16.68
C THR A 56 -4.56 -25.08 -16.96
N THR A 57 -4.26 -26.12 -17.74
CA THR A 57 -5.24 -27.20 -17.97
C THR A 57 -5.59 -27.84 -16.63
N GLY A 58 -6.89 -27.97 -16.30
CA GLY A 58 -7.34 -28.50 -15.00
C GLY A 58 -7.82 -27.46 -13.99
N CYS A 59 -7.99 -26.20 -14.40
CA CYS A 59 -8.66 -25.19 -13.58
C CYS A 59 -10.18 -25.41 -13.52
N VAL A 60 -10.73 -25.26 -12.31
CA VAL A 60 -12.16 -25.38 -12.01
C VAL A 60 -12.83 -24.02 -11.91
N ALA A 61 -12.06 -22.97 -11.60
CA ALA A 61 -12.55 -21.60 -11.57
C ALA A 61 -11.44 -20.60 -11.92
N SER A 62 -11.85 -19.47 -12.47
CA SER A 62 -11.02 -18.31 -12.79
C SER A 62 -11.78 -17.05 -12.41
N TYR A 63 -11.08 -16.09 -11.81
CA TYR A 63 -11.62 -14.81 -11.36
C TYR A 63 -10.69 -13.68 -11.79
N GLU A 64 -11.27 -12.60 -12.28
CA GLU A 64 -10.55 -11.39 -12.63
C GLU A 64 -11.10 -10.20 -11.85
N THR A 65 -10.18 -9.35 -11.44
CA THR A 65 -10.44 -8.04 -10.81
C THR A 65 -9.77 -6.97 -11.65
N ALA A 66 -9.91 -5.70 -11.26
CA ALA A 66 -9.19 -4.61 -11.94
C ALA A 66 -7.66 -4.69 -11.81
N GLN A 67 -7.12 -5.41 -10.81
CA GLN A 67 -5.69 -5.38 -10.45
C GLN A 67 -5.05 -6.77 -10.40
N SER A 68 -5.83 -7.84 -10.49
CA SER A 68 -5.37 -9.20 -10.25
C SER A 68 -6.23 -10.23 -10.98
N SER A 69 -5.62 -11.34 -11.35
CA SER A 69 -6.28 -12.55 -11.84
C SER A 69 -5.99 -13.73 -10.91
N VAL A 70 -6.94 -14.64 -10.80
CA VAL A 70 -6.84 -15.84 -9.97
C VAL A 70 -7.38 -17.02 -10.74
N ASP A 71 -6.60 -18.09 -10.82
CA ASP A 71 -7.08 -19.40 -11.24
C ASP A 71 -7.08 -20.38 -10.07
N ILE A 72 -8.13 -21.18 -9.96
CA ILE A 72 -8.25 -22.29 -9.01
C ILE A 72 -8.13 -23.58 -9.79
N CYS A 73 -7.05 -24.33 -9.56
CA CYS A 73 -6.77 -25.52 -10.37
C CYS A 73 -6.50 -26.77 -9.53
N GLY A 74 -7.02 -27.89 -10.03
CA GLY A 74 -6.87 -29.19 -9.40
C GLY A 74 -5.61 -29.89 -9.86
N SER A 75 -4.82 -30.40 -8.91
CA SER A 75 -3.68 -31.26 -9.18
C SER A 75 -3.54 -32.32 -8.09
N ALA A 76 -3.43 -33.59 -8.51
CA ALA A 76 -3.26 -34.74 -7.61
C ALA A 76 -4.26 -34.80 -6.42
N GLY A 77 -5.53 -34.42 -6.67
CA GLY A 77 -6.58 -34.43 -5.66
C GLY A 77 -6.57 -33.24 -4.68
N SER A 78 -5.72 -32.24 -4.90
CA SER A 78 -5.72 -30.97 -4.17
C SER A 78 -6.07 -29.80 -5.10
N LEU A 79 -6.62 -28.72 -4.52
CA LEU A 79 -6.83 -27.46 -5.21
C LEU A 79 -5.68 -26.50 -4.89
N TYR A 80 -5.34 -25.68 -5.87
CA TYR A 80 -4.31 -24.66 -5.78
C TYR A 80 -4.86 -23.33 -6.30
N TYR A 81 -4.57 -22.27 -5.57
CA TYR A 81 -4.81 -20.89 -5.92
C TYR A 81 -3.59 -20.35 -6.65
N TYR A 82 -3.78 -19.85 -7.87
CA TYR A 82 -2.76 -19.20 -8.69
C TYR A 82 -3.15 -17.73 -8.86
N GLY A 83 -2.61 -16.86 -8.00
CA GLY A 83 -2.85 -15.43 -8.08
C GLY A 83 -1.76 -14.71 -8.87
N SER A 84 -2.14 -13.77 -9.71
CA SER A 84 -1.22 -12.90 -10.45
C SER A 84 -1.70 -11.44 -10.40
N SER A 85 -0.75 -10.52 -10.29
CA SER A 85 -0.98 -9.07 -10.24
C SER A 85 0.26 -8.33 -10.75
N ASP A 86 0.19 -7.00 -10.83
CA ASP A 86 1.35 -6.15 -11.14
C ASP A 86 2.47 -6.27 -10.10
N SER A 87 2.13 -6.71 -8.88
CA SER A 87 3.10 -6.90 -7.78
C SER A 87 3.80 -8.26 -7.80
N GLY A 88 3.37 -9.18 -8.67
CA GLY A 88 3.90 -10.52 -8.79
C GLY A 88 2.82 -11.59 -8.74
N SER A 89 3.27 -12.84 -8.69
CA SER A 89 2.41 -14.03 -8.64
C SER A 89 2.66 -14.88 -7.40
N ILE A 90 1.64 -15.65 -7.02
CA ILE A 90 1.66 -16.54 -5.87
C ILE A 90 0.91 -17.83 -6.19
N THR A 91 1.43 -18.95 -5.67
CA THR A 91 0.73 -20.23 -5.69
C THR A 91 0.60 -20.75 -4.27
N LEU A 92 -0.64 -21.03 -3.85
CA LEU A 92 -0.94 -21.55 -2.52
C LEU A 92 -1.91 -22.72 -2.61
N ARG A 93 -1.89 -23.62 -1.63
CA ARG A 93 -2.96 -24.60 -1.51
C ARG A 93 -4.28 -23.91 -1.21
N ALA A 94 -5.35 -24.37 -1.85
CA ALA A 94 -6.69 -23.82 -1.71
C ALA A 94 -7.69 -24.88 -1.26
N TYR A 95 -8.79 -24.40 -0.67
CA TYR A 95 -9.89 -25.20 -0.17
C TYR A 95 -11.21 -24.51 -0.54
N LEU A 96 -12.22 -25.30 -0.88
CA LEU A 96 -13.57 -24.78 -1.03
C LEU A 96 -14.07 -24.31 0.34
N SER A 97 -14.57 -23.08 0.42
CA SER A 97 -15.04 -22.44 1.65
C SER A 97 -16.25 -21.57 1.36
N GLY A 98 -17.42 -21.99 1.85
CA GLY A 98 -18.68 -21.30 1.58
C GLY A 98 -19.00 -21.24 0.08
N ASN A 99 -19.10 -20.03 -0.46
CA ASN A 99 -19.40 -19.72 -1.85
C ASN A 99 -18.15 -19.50 -2.74
N GLY A 100 -16.96 -19.77 -2.21
CA GLY A 100 -15.71 -19.49 -2.91
C GLY A 100 -14.57 -20.38 -2.45
N TYR A 101 -13.35 -19.87 -2.61
CA TYR A 101 -12.12 -20.58 -2.30
C TYR A 101 -11.29 -19.79 -1.32
N THR A 102 -10.67 -20.48 -0.37
CA THR A 102 -9.76 -19.88 0.61
C THR A 102 -8.43 -20.60 0.57
N THR A 103 -7.33 -19.88 0.70
CA THR A 103 -5.99 -20.46 0.72
C THR A 103 -5.60 -20.95 2.11
N GLU A 104 -4.55 -21.76 2.18
CA GLU A 104 -3.75 -21.85 3.40
C GLU A 104 -3.15 -20.49 3.79
N SER A 105 -2.76 -20.36 5.05
CA SER A 105 -2.11 -19.15 5.56
C SER A 105 -0.66 -19.08 5.09
N ASN A 106 -0.27 -17.95 4.50
CA ASN A 106 1.10 -17.63 4.10
C ASN A 106 1.57 -16.34 4.80
N ASP A 107 2.49 -16.45 5.75
CA ASP A 107 2.92 -15.33 6.61
C ASP A 107 1.74 -14.59 7.29
N GLY A 108 0.74 -15.36 7.72
CA GLY A 108 -0.50 -14.82 8.30
C GLY A 108 -1.51 -14.30 7.27
N HIS A 109 -1.16 -14.24 5.98
CA HIS A 109 -2.07 -13.85 4.91
C HIS A 109 -2.93 -15.02 4.46
N VAL A 110 -4.23 -14.78 4.35
CA VAL A 110 -5.21 -15.72 3.81
C VAL A 110 -5.96 -15.01 2.70
N TYR A 111 -5.98 -15.64 1.52
CA TYR A 111 -6.66 -15.14 0.34
C TYR A 111 -7.99 -15.87 0.22
N HIS A 112 -9.06 -15.12 0.02
CA HIS A 112 -10.38 -15.63 -0.29
C HIS A 112 -10.86 -15.04 -1.60
N VAL A 113 -11.45 -15.86 -2.46
CA VAL A 113 -12.05 -15.41 -3.71
C VAL A 113 -13.40 -16.08 -3.91
N ASP A 114 -14.41 -15.28 -4.25
CA ASP A 114 -15.72 -15.73 -4.69
C ASP A 114 -16.17 -14.93 -5.92
N HIS A 115 -17.42 -15.07 -6.35
CA HIS A 115 -17.94 -14.33 -7.52
C HIS A 115 -18.10 -12.82 -7.28
N THR A 116 -17.90 -12.32 -6.07
CA THR A 116 -18.10 -10.92 -5.69
C THR A 116 -16.78 -10.20 -5.49
N ALA A 117 -15.81 -10.82 -4.81
CA ALA A 117 -14.56 -10.17 -4.48
C ALA A 117 -13.40 -11.15 -4.25
N LEU A 118 -12.19 -10.66 -4.51
CA LEU A 118 -10.95 -11.19 -3.98
C LEU A 118 -10.62 -10.41 -2.70
N THR A 119 -10.62 -11.10 -1.57
CA THR A 119 -10.33 -10.54 -0.25
C THR A 119 -9.01 -11.11 0.29
N ILE A 120 -8.12 -10.23 0.75
CA ILE A 120 -6.89 -10.61 1.42
C ILE A 120 -7.03 -10.22 2.88
N THR A 121 -6.87 -11.19 3.78
CA THR A 121 -6.87 -10.97 5.22
C THR A 121 -5.52 -11.29 5.82
N ARG A 122 -5.16 -10.62 6.91
CA ARG A 122 -4.02 -10.98 7.76
C ARG A 122 -4.46 -10.99 9.20
N ASP A 123 -4.23 -12.11 9.89
CA ASP A 123 -4.60 -12.29 11.30
C ASP A 123 -6.09 -11.92 11.57
N GLY A 124 -6.98 -12.27 10.62
CA GLY A 124 -8.42 -11.99 10.69
C GLY A 124 -8.83 -10.58 10.27
N THR A 125 -7.90 -9.68 9.96
CA THR A 125 -8.18 -8.32 9.49
C THR A 125 -8.10 -8.23 7.98
N THR A 126 -9.11 -7.64 7.32
CA THR A 126 -9.07 -7.41 5.87
C THR A 126 -8.05 -6.33 5.52
N LEU A 127 -7.07 -6.69 4.69
CA LEU A 127 -6.06 -5.78 4.14
C LEU A 127 -6.48 -5.24 2.76
N SER A 128 -7.15 -6.06 1.96
CA SER A 128 -7.58 -5.71 0.61
C SER A 128 -8.89 -6.42 0.28
N SER A 129 -9.74 -5.76 -0.51
CA SER A 129 -10.96 -6.32 -1.07
C SER A 129 -11.15 -5.72 -2.46
N GLN A 130 -11.01 -6.55 -3.48
CA GLN A 130 -11.07 -6.15 -4.89
C GLN A 130 -12.31 -6.77 -5.53
N PRO A 131 -13.22 -5.97 -6.11
CA PRO A 131 -14.39 -6.51 -6.78
C PRO A 131 -13.99 -7.41 -7.95
N VAL A 132 -14.66 -8.56 -8.05
CA VAL A 132 -14.54 -9.44 -9.22
C VAL A 132 -15.37 -8.84 -10.36
N ILE A 133 -14.73 -8.65 -11.51
CA ILE A 133 -15.32 -8.07 -12.72
C ILE A 133 -15.62 -9.12 -13.78
N ALA A 134 -14.95 -10.27 -13.73
CA ALA A 134 -15.24 -11.43 -14.55
C ALA A 134 -14.94 -12.71 -13.77
N SER A 135 -15.76 -13.73 -13.97
CA SER A 135 -15.48 -15.06 -13.44
C SER A 135 -15.93 -16.13 -14.43
N SER A 136 -15.24 -17.26 -14.41
CA SER A 136 -15.61 -18.46 -15.17
C SER A 136 -15.29 -19.68 -14.34
N GLY A 137 -16.06 -20.76 -14.49
CA GLY A 137 -15.97 -21.93 -13.61
C GLY A 137 -17.21 -22.10 -12.75
N GLY A 138 -17.45 -23.34 -12.33
CA GLY A 138 -18.71 -23.80 -11.72
C GLY A 138 -18.51 -24.42 -10.35
#